data_AF-A0A661Y910-F1
#
_entry.id   AF-A0A661Y910-F1
#
_cell.length_a   1.000
_cell.length_b   1.000
_cell.length_c   1.000
_cell.angle_alpha   90.00
_cell.angle_beta   90.00
_cell.angle_gamma   90.00
#
_symmetry.space_group_name_H-M   'P 1'
#
loop_
_entity.id
_entity.type
_entity.pdbx_description
1 polymer ?
#
loop_
_entity_poly.entity_id
_entity_poly.type
_entity_poly.pdbx_seq_one_letter_code
_entity_poly.pdbx_strand_id
1 'polypeptide(L)'
;MNYINRFELIKAMLENDGGWYDHKSLMSTVNRPQIMKRIEKTNPELKGIDAFFITEESIEEESWSKLPKRDKKRISSLNEKIKRSEDLDIVINDLLGYKLKYPDVPPIYNYLGIAYQRANQQKKYLRVLIETRKKFPDYLFGKISLAEYYLSVNRFKKIPGLFDNKFEITQHFPAVTEAFHIAAVRGFYYITGRYFALAGKIELAYKSYFLLSDLDINYPTTNILGNAIIAYEIAGLRKKMKTHKSRTYKQRSI
;
A
#
# COMPACT_ATOMS: atom_id res chain seq x y z
N MET A 1 9.74 -16.94 -16.17
CA MET A 1 10.67 -15.79 -16.16
C MET A 1 11.12 -15.53 -14.73
N ASN A 2 12.33 -15.02 -14.55
CA ASN A 2 12.86 -14.59 -13.26
C ASN A 2 13.26 -13.15 -13.42
N TYR A 3 12.67 -12.28 -12.62
CA TYR A 3 12.98 -10.87 -12.66
C TYR A 3 14.16 -10.52 -11.78
N ILE A 4 14.34 -11.32 -10.72
CA ILE A 4 15.45 -11.26 -9.78
C ILE A 4 16.54 -12.26 -10.15
N ASN A 5 17.80 -11.93 -9.82
CA ASN A 5 18.91 -12.87 -9.96
C ASN A 5 18.70 -14.07 -9.02
N ARG A 6 18.40 -15.24 -9.62
CA ARG A 6 18.14 -16.47 -8.86
C ARG A 6 19.36 -16.96 -8.08
N PHE A 7 20.57 -16.74 -8.59
CA PHE A 7 21.78 -17.18 -7.91
C PHE A 7 21.92 -16.41 -6.59
N GLU A 8 21.82 -15.08 -6.64
CA GLU A 8 21.84 -14.24 -5.44
C GLU A 8 20.69 -14.58 -4.48
N LEU A 9 19.49 -14.86 -5.01
CA LEU A 9 18.36 -15.28 -4.18
C LEU A 9 18.62 -16.63 -3.48
N ILE A 10 19.19 -17.62 -4.18
CA ILE A 10 19.55 -18.93 -3.60
C ILE A 10 20.65 -18.76 -2.56
N LYS A 11 21.69 -17.98 -2.88
CA LYS A 11 22.79 -17.67 -1.98
C LYS A 11 22.27 -17.04 -0.69
N ALA A 12 21.44 -16.01 -0.81
CA ALA A 12 20.80 -15.36 0.34
C ALA A 12 19.95 -16.34 1.17
N MET A 13 19.26 -17.29 0.53
CA MET A 13 18.50 -18.35 1.20
C MET A 13 19.35 -19.39 1.95
N LEU A 14 20.57 -19.66 1.49
CA LEU A 14 21.50 -20.60 2.11
C LEU A 14 22.30 -19.95 3.24
N GLU A 15 22.66 -18.67 3.09
CA GLU A 15 23.42 -17.91 4.07
C GLU A 15 22.56 -17.42 5.25
N ASN A 16 21.26 -17.20 5.03
CA ASN A 16 20.32 -16.83 6.09
C ASN A 16 19.54 -18.06 6.56
N ASP A 17 20.04 -18.70 7.62
CA ASP A 17 19.40 -19.79 8.38
C ASP A 17 18.15 -19.28 9.15
N GLY A 18 17.17 -18.72 8.43
CA GLY A 18 15.96 -18.09 8.99
C GLY A 18 16.07 -16.60 9.30
N GLY A 19 17.19 -15.96 8.95
CA GLY A 19 17.43 -14.51 9.09
C GLY A 19 16.68 -13.63 8.08
N TRP A 20 16.74 -12.31 8.28
CA TRP A 20 16.12 -11.31 7.40
C TRP A 20 16.96 -11.12 6.12
N TYR A 21 16.34 -11.30 4.95
CA TYR A 21 17.03 -11.07 3.68
C TYR A 21 17.25 -9.57 3.45
N ASP A 22 18.46 -9.18 3.03
CA ASP A 22 18.70 -7.84 2.52
C ASP A 22 17.96 -7.66 1.18
N HIS A 23 16.68 -7.28 1.28
CA HIS A 23 15.85 -7.07 0.13
C HIS A 23 16.39 -5.97 -0.77
N LYS A 24 17.14 -4.97 -0.26
CA LYS A 24 17.65 -3.88 -1.10
C LYS A 24 18.71 -4.39 -2.04
N SER A 25 19.67 -5.16 -1.51
CA SER A 25 20.68 -5.84 -2.33
C SER A 25 20.03 -6.75 -3.37
N LEU A 26 19.08 -7.59 -2.96
CA LEU A 26 18.35 -8.49 -3.87
C LEU A 26 17.56 -7.74 -4.95
N MET A 27 16.87 -6.66 -4.57
CA MET A 27 16.08 -5.83 -5.49
C MET A 27 16.96 -5.05 -6.47
N SER A 28 18.22 -4.75 -6.11
CA SER A 28 19.17 -4.13 -7.04
C SER A 28 19.52 -5.04 -8.23
N THR A 29 19.35 -6.36 -8.09
CA THR A 29 19.60 -7.33 -9.17
C THR A 29 18.46 -7.44 -10.18
N VAL A 30 17.36 -6.71 -9.95
CA VAL A 30 16.16 -6.81 -10.77
C VAL A 30 16.32 -6.04 -12.07
N ASN A 31 16.00 -6.68 -13.19
CA ASN A 31 16.02 -6.01 -14.50
C ASN A 31 14.78 -5.11 -14.67
N ARG A 32 14.87 -3.89 -14.14
CA ARG A 32 13.80 -2.87 -14.21
C ARG A 32 13.34 -2.59 -15.65
N PRO A 33 14.21 -2.34 -16.64
CA PRO A 33 13.79 -2.11 -18.03
C PRO A 33 12.99 -3.27 -18.64
N GLN A 34 13.40 -4.52 -18.38
CA GLN A 34 12.69 -5.69 -18.87
C GLN A 34 11.26 -5.79 -18.31
N ILE A 35 11.09 -5.51 -17.01
CA ILE A 35 9.77 -5.52 -16.37
C ILE A 35 8.90 -4.43 -16.97
N MET A 36 9.41 -3.19 -17.07
CA MET A 36 8.63 -2.06 -17.59
C MET A 36 8.16 -2.32 -19.02
N LYS A 37 9.05 -2.80 -19.91
CA LYS A 37 8.70 -3.20 -21.28
C LYS A 37 7.60 -4.27 -21.32
N ARG A 38 7.61 -5.21 -20.37
CA ARG A 38 6.56 -6.24 -20.31
C ARG A 38 5.23 -5.66 -19.82
N ILE A 39 5.26 -4.75 -18.85
CA ILE A 39 4.07 -4.07 -18.35
C ILE A 39 3.43 -3.26 -19.48
N GLU A 40 4.21 -2.45 -20.21
CA GLU A 40 3.73 -1.68 -21.36
C GLU A 40 3.04 -2.57 -22.40
N LYS A 41 3.61 -3.76 -22.67
CA LYS A 41 3.02 -4.73 -23.59
C LYS A 41 1.71 -5.35 -23.07
N THR A 42 1.58 -5.55 -21.75
CA THR A 42 0.50 -6.37 -21.16
C THR A 42 -0.60 -5.55 -20.49
N ASN A 43 -0.31 -4.29 -20.14
CA ASN A 43 -1.19 -3.36 -19.46
C ASN A 43 -0.89 -1.93 -20.00
N PRO A 44 -1.09 -1.66 -21.31
CA PRO A 44 -0.76 -0.39 -21.94
C PRO A 44 -1.52 0.82 -21.34
N GLU A 45 -2.64 0.56 -20.66
CA GLU A 45 -3.43 1.57 -19.95
C GLU A 45 -2.76 2.09 -18.67
N LEU A 46 -1.78 1.36 -18.13
CA LEU A 46 -1.06 1.77 -16.93
C LEU A 46 0.04 2.75 -17.33
N LYS A 47 -0.21 4.04 -17.08
CA LYS A 47 0.77 5.11 -17.37
C LYS A 47 2.12 4.86 -16.70
N GLY A 48 3.18 5.39 -17.30
CA GLY A 48 4.55 5.34 -16.75
C GLY A 48 4.65 6.02 -15.37
N ILE A 49 5.75 5.76 -14.68
CA ILE A 49 6.07 6.35 -13.36
C ILE A 49 6.13 7.89 -13.45
N ASP A 50 6.49 8.44 -14.61
CA ASP A 50 6.68 9.87 -14.85
C ASP A 50 5.39 10.61 -15.28
N ALA A 51 4.21 10.00 -15.10
CA ALA A 51 2.95 10.52 -15.62
C ALA A 51 2.27 11.56 -14.73
N PHE A 52 2.86 11.90 -13.58
CA PHE A 52 2.34 12.87 -12.63
C PHE A 52 3.46 13.46 -11.76
N PHE A 53 3.20 14.62 -11.17
CA PHE A 53 4.10 15.28 -10.23
C PHE A 53 3.82 14.86 -8.79
N ILE A 54 4.87 14.76 -7.99
CA ILE A 54 4.80 14.41 -6.57
C ILE A 54 5.27 15.61 -5.78
N THR A 55 4.43 16.07 -4.85
CA THR A 55 4.72 17.24 -4.00
C THR A 55 4.65 16.89 -2.52
N GLU A 56 5.43 17.60 -1.72
CA GLU A 56 5.31 17.60 -0.25
C GLU A 56 4.37 18.72 0.25
N GLU A 57 3.95 19.61 -0.64
CA GLU A 57 3.00 20.66 -0.31
C GLU A 57 1.63 20.08 0.04
N SER A 58 1.01 20.63 1.10
CA SER A 58 -0.30 20.17 1.54
C SER A 58 -1.36 20.49 0.48
N ILE A 59 -1.95 19.44 -0.09
CA ILE A 59 -3.12 19.55 -0.95
C ILE A 59 -4.35 19.45 -0.04
N GLU A 60 -5.00 20.58 0.25
CA GLU A 60 -6.21 20.60 1.08
C GLU A 60 -7.42 20.03 0.32
N GLU A 61 -8.12 19.10 0.96
CA GLU A 61 -9.45 18.65 0.53
C GLU A 61 -10.44 19.82 0.59
N GLU A 62 -11.35 19.93 -0.39
CA GLU A 62 -12.31 21.04 -0.46
C GLU A 62 -13.21 21.11 0.78
N SER A 63 -13.65 19.97 1.30
CA SER A 63 -14.46 19.92 2.53
C SER A 63 -13.66 20.36 3.76
N TRP A 64 -12.36 20.07 3.79
CA TRP A 64 -11.46 20.55 4.84
C TRP A 64 -11.26 22.06 4.71
N SER A 65 -11.07 22.58 3.50
CA SER A 65 -10.75 23.98 3.26
C SER A 65 -11.81 24.94 3.83
N LYS A 66 -13.08 24.51 3.79
CA LYS A 66 -14.27 25.24 4.29
C LYS A 66 -14.39 25.29 5.82
N LEU A 67 -13.60 24.53 6.58
CA LEU A 67 -13.67 24.52 8.04
C LEU A 67 -13.18 25.85 8.66
N PRO A 68 -13.79 26.32 9.77
CA PRO A 68 -13.26 27.45 10.53
C PRO A 68 -11.81 27.21 10.98
N LYS A 69 -10.95 28.21 10.83
CA LYS A 69 -9.51 28.13 11.18
C LYS A 69 -9.27 27.58 12.60
N ARG A 70 -10.10 27.99 13.56
CA ARG A 70 -10.05 27.51 14.96
C ARG A 70 -10.24 26.00 15.04
N ASP A 71 -11.23 25.47 14.33
CA ASP A 71 -11.55 24.05 14.36
C ASP A 71 -10.52 23.23 13.58
N LYS A 72 -10.03 23.72 12.43
CA LYS A 72 -8.87 23.11 11.74
C LYS A 72 -7.68 22.93 12.69
N LYS A 73 -7.29 24.01 13.39
CA LYS A 73 -6.16 23.98 14.33
C LYS A 73 -6.39 22.96 15.45
N ARG A 74 -7.61 22.89 16.01
CA ARG A 74 -7.94 21.93 17.06
C ARG A 74 -7.89 20.49 16.53
N ILE A 75 -8.51 20.20 15.39
CA ILE A 75 -8.48 18.85 14.80
C ILE A 75 -7.04 18.45 14.44
N SER A 76 -6.23 19.36 13.90
CA SER A 76 -4.81 19.10 13.66
C SER A 76 -4.05 18.79 14.95
N SER A 77 -4.33 19.48 16.06
CA SER A 77 -3.72 19.14 17.36
C SER A 77 -4.12 17.77 17.88
N LEU A 78 -5.36 17.33 17.60
CA LEU A 78 -5.80 15.97 17.91
C LEU A 78 -5.01 14.94 17.09
N ASN A 79 -4.79 15.20 15.81
CA ASN A 79 -3.98 14.32 14.96
C ASN A 79 -2.54 14.17 15.48
N GLU A 80 -1.93 15.23 16.00
CA GLU A 80 -0.61 15.12 16.65
C GLU A 80 -0.63 14.22 17.89
N LYS A 81 -1.68 14.30 18.72
CA LYS A 81 -1.87 13.37 19.84
C LYS A 81 -2.07 11.93 19.36
N ILE A 82 -2.84 11.71 18.29
CA ILE A 82 -2.99 10.39 17.66
C ILE A 82 -1.62 9.84 17.29
N LYS A 83 -0.77 10.64 16.62
CA LYS A 83 0.59 10.23 16.19
C LYS A 83 1.49 9.80 17.35
N ARG A 84 1.31 10.39 18.53
CA ARG A 84 2.03 10.03 19.76
C ARG A 84 1.29 9.00 20.63
N SER A 85 0.09 8.59 20.22
CA SER A 85 -0.78 7.69 20.99
C SER A 85 -1.15 8.23 22.37
N GLU A 86 -1.30 9.54 22.49
CA GLU A 86 -1.63 10.26 23.74
C GLU A 86 -3.14 10.43 23.89
N ASP A 87 -3.66 10.23 25.12
CA ASP A 87 -5.04 10.52 25.52
C ASP A 87 -6.10 9.98 24.53
N LEU A 88 -5.90 8.78 23.99
CA LEU A 88 -6.69 8.30 22.84
C LEU A 88 -8.20 8.30 23.08
N ASP A 89 -8.68 8.03 24.30
CA ASP A 89 -10.11 8.09 24.62
C ASP A 89 -10.67 9.52 24.54
N ILE A 90 -9.91 10.52 25.02
CA ILE A 90 -10.29 11.94 24.91
C ILE A 90 -10.29 12.37 23.45
N VAL A 91 -9.24 11.99 22.72
CA VAL A 91 -9.10 12.29 21.28
C VAL A 91 -10.26 11.70 20.48
N ILE A 92 -10.62 10.45 20.75
CA ILE A 92 -11.76 9.77 20.11
C ILE A 92 -13.05 10.54 20.40
N ASN A 93 -13.30 10.92 21.66
CA ASN A 93 -14.50 11.69 22.03
C ASN A 93 -14.57 13.06 21.33
N ASP A 94 -13.47 13.80 21.29
CA ASP A 94 -13.39 15.08 20.58
C ASP A 94 -13.64 14.89 19.07
N LEU A 95 -13.05 13.87 18.46
CA LEU A 95 -13.26 13.56 17.03
C LEU A 95 -14.70 13.13 16.74
N LEU A 96 -15.36 12.41 17.65
CA LEU A 96 -16.79 12.10 17.51
C LEU A 96 -17.64 13.37 17.55
N GLY A 97 -17.32 14.33 18.44
CA GLY A 97 -17.96 15.64 18.45
C GLY A 97 -17.77 16.39 17.13
N TYR A 98 -16.56 16.39 16.58
CA TYR A 98 -16.28 16.98 15.28
C TYR A 98 -16.96 16.26 14.11
N LYS A 99 -17.09 14.94 14.18
CA LYS A 99 -17.85 14.16 13.20
C LYS A 99 -19.32 14.54 13.20
N LEU A 100 -19.92 14.82 14.37
CA LEU A 100 -21.30 15.32 14.46
C LEU A 100 -21.43 16.74 13.91
N LYS A 101 -20.48 17.61 14.23
CA LYS A 101 -20.47 19.01 13.79
C LYS A 101 -20.19 19.18 12.29
N TYR A 102 -19.32 18.33 11.74
CA TYR A 102 -18.85 18.37 10.36
C TYR A 102 -18.95 16.98 9.73
N PRO A 103 -20.19 16.50 9.48
CA PRO A 103 -20.42 15.14 9.06
C PRO A 103 -19.86 14.83 7.67
N ASP A 104 -19.59 15.83 6.85
CA ASP A 104 -19.19 15.68 5.45
C ASP A 104 -17.70 16.00 5.21
N VAL A 105 -16.87 15.83 6.25
CA VAL A 105 -15.42 16.05 6.18
C VAL A 105 -14.68 14.70 6.34
N PRO A 106 -14.25 14.05 5.23
CA PRO A 106 -13.60 12.74 5.26
C PRO A 106 -12.38 12.65 6.18
N PRO A 107 -11.47 13.66 6.26
CA PRO A 107 -10.33 13.61 7.17
C PRO A 107 -10.68 13.34 8.64
N ILE A 108 -11.83 13.81 9.12
CA ILE A 108 -12.26 13.55 10.51
C ILE A 108 -12.51 12.04 10.72
N TYR A 109 -13.11 11.38 9.75
CA TYR A 109 -13.34 9.93 9.81
C TYR A 109 -12.03 9.15 9.69
N ASN A 110 -11.10 9.62 8.86
CA ASN A 110 -9.77 9.03 8.74
C ASN A 110 -9.04 9.08 10.08
N TYR A 111 -9.00 10.25 10.73
CA TYR A 111 -8.38 10.40 12.06
C TYR A 111 -9.07 9.53 13.10
N LEU A 112 -10.40 9.45 13.09
CA LEU A 112 -11.15 8.57 13.99
C LEU A 112 -10.79 7.09 13.78
N GLY A 113 -10.62 6.66 12.52
CA GLY A 113 -10.13 5.33 12.17
C GLY A 113 -8.74 5.05 12.76
N ILE A 114 -7.78 5.95 12.53
CA ILE A 114 -6.41 5.82 13.07
C ILE A 114 -6.42 5.80 14.60
N ALA A 115 -7.22 6.65 15.24
CA ALA A 115 -7.35 6.68 16.70
C ALA A 115 -7.88 5.35 17.25
N TYR A 116 -8.95 4.79 16.66
CA TYR A 116 -9.46 3.48 17.06
C TYR A 116 -8.46 2.35 16.82
N GLN A 117 -7.71 2.40 15.73
CA GLN A 117 -6.65 1.41 15.45
C GLN A 117 -5.58 1.44 16.54
N ARG A 118 -5.08 2.63 16.89
CA ARG A 118 -4.05 2.82 17.93
C ARG A 118 -4.54 2.48 19.33
N ALA A 119 -5.84 2.68 19.61
CA ALA A 119 -6.48 2.28 20.84
C ALA A 119 -6.83 0.77 20.89
N ASN A 120 -6.40 -0.03 19.90
CA ASN A 120 -6.71 -1.45 19.76
C ASN A 120 -8.23 -1.77 19.70
N GLN A 121 -9.07 -0.80 19.32
CA GLN A 121 -10.53 -0.96 19.23
C GLN A 121 -10.94 -1.49 17.84
N GLN A 122 -10.48 -2.70 17.50
CA GLN A 122 -10.57 -3.28 16.13
C GLN A 122 -11.97 -3.29 15.52
N LYS A 123 -13.01 -3.60 16.32
CA LYS A 123 -14.41 -3.59 15.84
C LYS A 123 -14.86 -2.19 15.42
N LYS A 124 -14.48 -1.16 16.18
CA LYS A 124 -14.83 0.24 15.88
C LYS A 124 -14.00 0.78 14.73
N TYR A 125 -12.73 0.42 14.67
CA TYR A 125 -11.84 0.72 13.53
C TYR A 125 -12.48 0.24 12.21
N LEU A 126 -12.81 -1.05 12.10
CA LEU A 126 -13.46 -1.57 10.89
C LEU A 126 -14.78 -0.87 10.56
N ARG A 127 -15.61 -0.59 11.58
CA ARG A 127 -16.89 0.11 11.39
C ARG A 127 -16.67 1.48 10.77
N VAL A 128 -15.73 2.26 11.28
CA VAL A 128 -15.40 3.59 10.73
C VAL A 128 -14.88 3.47 9.31
N LEU A 129 -13.99 2.52 9.00
CA LEU A 129 -13.50 2.35 7.63
C LEU A 129 -14.61 2.05 6.61
N ILE A 130 -15.56 1.18 6.98
CA ILE A 130 -16.72 0.86 6.14
C ILE A 130 -17.62 2.09 5.99
N GLU A 131 -17.87 2.82 7.08
CA GLU A 131 -18.65 4.05 7.06
C GLU A 131 -18.01 5.11 6.16
N THR A 132 -16.70 5.34 6.28
CA THR A 132 -15.93 6.27 5.44
C THR A 132 -16.07 5.91 3.96
N ARG A 133 -15.87 4.63 3.60
CA ARG A 133 -15.99 4.20 2.20
C ARG A 133 -17.42 4.35 1.64
N LYS A 134 -18.43 4.12 2.48
CA LYS A 134 -19.84 4.28 2.08
C LYS A 134 -20.20 5.74 1.88
N LYS A 135 -19.73 6.61 2.79
CA LYS A 135 -20.08 8.03 2.80
C LYS A 135 -19.27 8.86 1.80
N PHE A 136 -17.99 8.52 1.62
CA PHE A 136 -17.05 9.24 0.78
C PHE A 136 -16.42 8.30 -0.24
N PRO A 137 -17.17 7.88 -1.28
CA PRO A 137 -16.71 6.88 -2.22
C PRO A 137 -15.44 7.25 -2.97
N ASP A 138 -15.18 8.54 -3.19
CA ASP A 138 -14.03 9.05 -3.92
C ASP A 138 -12.84 9.42 -3.02
N TYR A 139 -13.00 9.34 -1.69
CA TYR A 139 -11.93 9.68 -0.76
C TYR A 139 -10.85 8.59 -0.74
N LEU A 140 -9.72 8.86 -1.40
CA LEU A 140 -8.67 7.88 -1.64
C LEU A 140 -8.09 7.29 -0.35
N PHE A 141 -7.84 8.11 0.67
CA PHE A 141 -7.31 7.61 1.95
C PHE A 141 -8.28 6.63 2.62
N GLY A 142 -9.59 6.83 2.49
CA GLY A 142 -10.59 5.87 2.95
C GLY A 142 -10.48 4.52 2.24
N LYS A 143 -10.24 4.53 0.91
CA LYS A 143 -9.98 3.30 0.14
C LYS A 143 -8.67 2.64 0.59
N ILE A 144 -7.60 3.41 0.75
CA ILE A 144 -6.28 2.92 1.20
C ILE A 144 -6.40 2.24 2.57
N SER A 145 -7.02 2.88 3.57
CA SER A 145 -7.13 2.31 4.92
C SER A 145 -7.98 1.04 4.96
N LEU A 146 -9.10 0.99 4.22
CA LEU A 146 -9.90 -0.23 4.14
C LEU A 146 -9.20 -1.36 3.37
N ALA A 147 -8.40 -1.03 2.35
CA ALA A 147 -7.59 -1.99 1.64
C ALA A 147 -6.47 -2.55 2.55
N GLU A 148 -5.84 -1.70 3.36
CA GLU A 148 -4.85 -2.11 4.35
C GLU A 148 -5.43 -3.09 5.35
N TYR A 149 -6.63 -2.80 5.88
CA TYR A 149 -7.37 -3.74 6.71
C TYR A 149 -7.58 -5.08 5.99
N TYR A 150 -8.02 -5.07 4.72
CA TYR A 150 -8.20 -6.32 3.97
C TYR A 150 -6.90 -7.08 3.73
N LEU A 151 -5.76 -6.40 3.55
CA LEU A 151 -4.46 -7.06 3.49
C LEU A 151 -4.11 -7.72 4.83
N SER A 152 -4.33 -7.04 5.96
CA SER A 152 -3.94 -7.56 7.29
C SER A 152 -4.75 -8.79 7.72
N VAL A 153 -6.01 -8.90 7.28
CA VAL A 153 -6.86 -10.07 7.57
C VAL A 153 -6.94 -11.08 6.42
N ASN A 154 -5.98 -11.05 5.48
CA ASN A 154 -5.91 -11.97 4.32
C ASN A 154 -7.18 -11.98 3.43
N ARG A 155 -7.91 -10.86 3.37
CA ARG A 155 -9.10 -10.65 2.53
C ARG A 155 -8.82 -9.81 1.28
N PHE A 156 -7.59 -9.90 0.75
CA PHE A 156 -7.12 -9.08 -0.37
C PHE A 156 -7.94 -9.21 -1.66
N LYS A 157 -8.72 -10.30 -1.83
CA LYS A 157 -9.66 -10.47 -2.95
C LYS A 157 -10.75 -9.38 -3.03
N LYS A 158 -10.98 -8.62 -1.96
CA LYS A 158 -11.93 -7.49 -1.94
C LYS A 158 -11.36 -6.19 -2.51
N ILE A 159 -10.04 -6.09 -2.64
CA ILE A 159 -9.33 -4.87 -3.04
C ILE A 159 -9.71 -4.39 -4.46
N PRO A 160 -9.87 -5.26 -5.47
CA PRO A 160 -10.28 -4.82 -6.81
C PRO A 160 -11.62 -4.06 -6.80
N GLY A 161 -12.62 -4.59 -6.10
CA GLY A 161 -13.93 -3.93 -5.98
C GLY A 161 -13.87 -2.64 -5.15
N LEU A 162 -12.95 -2.55 -4.18
CA LEU A 162 -12.76 -1.33 -3.38
C LEU A 162 -12.19 -0.16 -4.20
N PHE A 163 -11.30 -0.47 -5.14
CA PHE A 163 -10.68 0.50 -6.05
C PHE A 163 -11.36 0.57 -7.42
N ASP A 164 -12.52 -0.05 -7.61
CA ASP A 164 -13.26 -0.02 -8.88
C ASP A 164 -12.41 -0.56 -10.07
N ASN A 165 -11.52 -1.52 -9.80
CA ASN A 165 -10.49 -2.04 -10.69
C ASN A 165 -9.49 -1.01 -11.24
N LYS A 166 -9.39 0.16 -10.60
CA LYS A 166 -8.44 1.23 -10.93
C LYS A 166 -7.18 1.11 -10.08
N PHE A 167 -6.05 0.83 -10.72
CA PHE A 167 -4.78 0.57 -10.04
C PHE A 167 -3.70 1.62 -10.32
N GLU A 168 -4.07 2.76 -10.91
CA GLU A 168 -3.23 3.95 -10.97
C GLU A 168 -3.84 5.08 -10.16
N ILE A 169 -3.00 5.85 -9.46
CA ILE A 169 -3.49 6.93 -8.58
C ILE A 169 -4.28 7.98 -9.37
N THR A 170 -3.83 8.30 -10.59
CA THR A 170 -4.45 9.27 -11.49
C THR A 170 -5.90 8.91 -11.88
N GLN A 171 -6.29 7.63 -11.79
CA GLN A 171 -7.64 7.18 -12.11
C GLN A 171 -8.66 7.47 -10.99
N HIS A 172 -8.19 7.84 -9.79
CA HIS A 172 -9.00 8.17 -8.62
C HIS A 172 -9.25 9.66 -8.44
N PHE A 173 -8.73 10.50 -9.33
CA PHE A 173 -8.88 11.95 -9.29
C PHE A 173 -9.40 12.49 -10.63
N PRO A 174 -9.90 13.74 -10.67
CA PRO A 174 -10.23 14.41 -11.93
C PRO A 174 -9.06 14.38 -12.91
N ALA A 175 -9.35 14.31 -14.21
CA ALA A 175 -8.32 14.18 -15.25
C ALA A 175 -7.32 15.36 -15.30
N VAL A 176 -7.72 16.52 -14.77
CA VAL A 176 -6.90 17.73 -14.67
C VAL A 176 -5.91 17.71 -13.50
N THR A 177 -5.98 16.70 -12.61
CA THR A 177 -5.08 16.59 -11.46
C THR A 177 -3.73 16.03 -11.91
N GLU A 178 -2.71 16.87 -11.89
CA GLU A 178 -1.35 16.52 -12.31
C GLU A 178 -0.38 16.32 -11.14
N ALA A 179 -0.66 16.90 -9.97
CA ALA A 179 0.18 16.82 -8.78
C ALA A 179 -0.51 16.05 -7.64
N PHE A 180 0.23 15.15 -7.00
CA PHE A 180 -0.24 14.35 -5.88
C PHE A 180 0.68 14.51 -4.69
N HIS A 181 0.09 14.63 -3.49
CA HIS A 181 0.86 14.68 -2.27
C HIS A 181 1.57 13.33 -2.04
N ILE A 182 2.84 13.38 -1.61
CA ILE A 182 3.69 12.20 -1.43
C ILE A 182 3.07 11.12 -0.54
N ALA A 183 2.29 11.50 0.49
CA ALA A 183 1.63 10.54 1.36
C ALA A 183 0.53 9.73 0.63
N ALA A 184 -0.18 10.35 -0.32
CA ALA A 184 -1.19 9.66 -1.13
C ALA A 184 -0.51 8.65 -2.08
N VAL A 185 0.58 9.07 -2.74
CA VAL A 185 1.38 8.21 -3.62
C VAL A 185 1.95 7.03 -2.84
N ARG A 186 2.62 7.29 -1.71
CA ARG A 186 3.19 6.24 -0.86
C ARG A 186 2.13 5.26 -0.39
N GLY A 187 1.01 5.76 0.13
CA GLY A 187 -0.09 4.91 0.61
C GLY A 187 -0.70 4.06 -0.50
N PHE A 188 -0.99 4.66 -1.65
CA PHE A 188 -1.64 3.98 -2.76
C PHE A 188 -0.75 2.88 -3.36
N TYR A 189 0.50 3.20 -3.70
CA TYR A 189 1.39 2.24 -4.37
C TYR A 189 1.92 1.16 -3.40
N TYR A 190 2.03 1.47 -2.11
CA TYR A 190 2.28 0.44 -1.09
C TYR A 190 1.15 -0.61 -1.06
N ILE A 191 -0.10 -0.16 -1.00
CA ILE A 191 -1.27 -1.06 -0.92
C ILE A 191 -1.45 -1.86 -2.20
N THR A 192 -1.42 -1.21 -3.36
CA THR A 192 -1.61 -1.89 -4.64
C THR A 192 -0.45 -2.85 -4.93
N GLY A 193 0.79 -2.47 -4.63
CA GLY A 193 1.95 -3.34 -4.76
C GLY A 193 1.83 -4.61 -3.92
N ARG A 194 1.42 -4.49 -2.66
CA ARG A 194 1.18 -5.65 -1.78
C ARG A 194 0.04 -6.53 -2.28
N TYR A 195 -1.05 -5.93 -2.75
CA TYR A 195 -2.15 -6.65 -3.38
C TYR A 195 -1.65 -7.46 -4.60
N PHE A 196 -0.85 -6.84 -5.48
CA PHE A 196 -0.34 -7.48 -6.68
C PHE A 196 0.61 -8.64 -6.37
N ALA A 197 1.47 -8.51 -5.36
CA ALA A 197 2.32 -9.61 -4.91
C ALA A 197 1.48 -10.81 -4.43
N LEU A 198 0.44 -10.57 -3.63
CA LEU A 198 -0.47 -11.63 -3.16
C LEU A 198 -1.32 -12.23 -4.28
N ALA A 199 -1.71 -11.42 -5.27
CA ALA A 199 -2.48 -11.86 -6.42
C ALA A 199 -1.62 -12.55 -7.50
N GLY A 200 -0.29 -12.63 -7.31
CA GLY A 200 0.65 -13.20 -8.28
C GLY A 200 0.89 -12.34 -9.52
N LYS A 201 0.46 -11.08 -9.52
CA LYS A 201 0.72 -10.09 -10.57
C LYS A 201 2.05 -9.40 -10.31
N ILE A 202 3.13 -10.17 -10.26
CA ILE A 202 4.40 -9.74 -9.66
C ILE A 202 5.04 -8.54 -10.40
N GLU A 203 4.87 -8.46 -11.72
CA GLU A 203 5.36 -7.33 -12.52
C GLU A 203 4.79 -6.00 -12.02
N LEU A 204 3.49 -5.97 -11.69
CA LEU A 204 2.83 -4.77 -11.18
C LEU A 204 3.27 -4.45 -9.74
N ALA A 205 3.59 -5.45 -8.93
CA ALA A 205 4.18 -5.24 -7.61
C ALA A 205 5.57 -4.59 -7.72
N TYR A 206 6.39 -5.04 -8.67
CA TYR A 206 7.68 -4.42 -8.97
C TYR A 206 7.54 -2.97 -9.41
N LYS A 207 6.58 -2.66 -10.29
CA LYS A 207 6.31 -1.26 -10.69
C LYS A 207 6.01 -0.37 -9.48
N SER A 208 5.14 -0.82 -8.58
CA SER A 208 4.85 -0.11 -7.34
C SER A 208 6.10 0.07 -6.49
N TYR A 209 6.94 -0.97 -6.35
CA TYR A 209 8.19 -0.89 -5.61
C TYR A 209 9.17 0.12 -6.21
N PHE A 210 9.35 0.13 -7.54
CA PHE A 210 10.26 1.05 -8.21
C PHE A 210 9.89 2.51 -7.94
N LEU A 211 8.60 2.85 -8.04
CA LEU A 211 8.12 4.18 -7.70
C LEU A 211 8.42 4.52 -6.23
N LEU A 212 8.15 3.62 -5.29
CA LEU A 212 8.41 3.87 -3.87
C LEU A 212 9.91 3.96 -3.55
N SER A 213 10.75 3.16 -4.23
CA SER A 213 12.20 3.20 -4.04
C SER A 213 12.83 4.46 -4.60
N ASP A 214 12.32 4.97 -5.71
CA ASP A 214 12.76 6.24 -6.30
C ASP A 214 12.42 7.42 -5.38
N LEU A 215 11.30 7.33 -4.64
CA LEU A 215 10.91 8.34 -3.64
C LEU A 215 11.77 8.27 -2.39
N ASP A 216 11.87 7.08 -1.79
CA ASP A 216 12.70 6.82 -0.61
C ASP A 216 12.81 5.31 -0.39
N ILE A 217 13.99 4.76 -0.73
CA ILE A 217 14.32 3.35 -0.56
C ILE A 217 14.36 2.91 0.92
N ASN A 218 14.57 3.84 1.86
CA ASN A 218 14.66 3.54 3.28
C ASN A 218 13.31 3.64 4.00
N TYR A 219 12.28 4.16 3.33
CA TYR A 219 10.98 4.35 3.92
C TYR A 219 10.34 3.01 4.36
N PRO A 220 9.66 2.93 5.53
CA PRO A 220 9.14 1.67 6.05
C PRO A 220 8.24 0.89 5.08
N THR A 221 7.33 1.57 4.36
CA THR A 221 6.42 0.88 3.42
C THR A 221 7.15 0.35 2.17
N THR A 222 8.23 1.01 1.73
CA THR A 222 9.10 0.52 0.66
C THR A 222 9.76 -0.79 1.08
N ASN A 223 10.34 -0.84 2.29
CA ASN A 223 10.95 -2.05 2.83
C ASN A 223 9.94 -3.21 2.96
N ILE A 224 8.74 -2.93 3.46
CA ILE A 224 7.68 -3.95 3.61
C ILE A 224 7.27 -4.51 2.24
N LEU A 225 7.10 -3.65 1.24
CA LEU A 225 6.75 -4.10 -0.11
C LEU A 225 7.90 -4.92 -0.73
N GLY A 226 9.14 -4.47 -0.57
CA GLY A 226 10.33 -5.20 -1.00
C GLY A 226 10.36 -6.62 -0.46
N ASN A 227 10.17 -6.77 0.85
CA ASN A 227 10.08 -8.06 1.51
C ASN A 227 8.92 -8.94 0.99
N ALA A 228 7.75 -8.34 0.72
CA ALA A 228 6.61 -9.08 0.16
C ALA A 228 6.91 -9.66 -1.23
N ILE A 229 7.64 -8.91 -2.07
CA ILE A 229 8.09 -9.36 -3.40
C ILE A 229 9.13 -10.47 -3.28
N ILE A 230 10.14 -10.32 -2.40
CA ILE A 230 11.14 -11.37 -2.16
C ILE A 230 10.48 -12.65 -1.65
N ALA A 231 9.54 -12.55 -0.72
CA ALA A 231 8.80 -13.72 -0.23
C ALA A 231 8.05 -14.45 -1.36
N TYR A 232 7.44 -13.70 -2.30
CA TYR A 232 6.81 -14.28 -3.48
C TYR A 232 7.81 -15.04 -4.38
N GLU A 233 8.96 -14.42 -4.68
CA GLU A 233 10.01 -15.04 -5.51
C GLU A 233 10.58 -16.31 -4.88
N ILE A 234 10.84 -16.30 -3.57
CA ILE A 234 11.27 -17.48 -2.80
C ILE A 234 10.22 -18.59 -2.87
N ALA A 235 8.94 -18.28 -2.68
CA ALA A 235 7.86 -19.26 -2.78
C ALA A 235 7.81 -19.90 -4.18
N GLY A 236 7.96 -19.08 -5.23
CA GLY A 236 8.04 -19.54 -6.61
C GLY A 236 9.23 -20.45 -6.88
N LEU A 237 10.39 -20.14 -6.32
CA LEU A 237 11.61 -20.96 -6.42
C LEU A 237 11.44 -22.31 -5.70
N ARG A 238 10.97 -22.29 -4.45
CA ARG A 238 10.70 -23.50 -3.65
C ARG A 238 9.74 -24.44 -4.37
N LYS A 239 8.67 -23.91 -4.99
CA LYS A 239 7.71 -24.70 -5.78
C LYS A 239 8.41 -25.41 -6.95
N LYS A 240 9.26 -24.71 -7.70
CA LYS A 240 10.03 -25.30 -8.83
C LYS A 240 10.99 -26.39 -8.37
N MET A 241 11.69 -26.18 -7.26
CA MET A 241 12.62 -27.18 -6.70
C MET A 241 11.89 -28.47 -6.28
N LYS A 242 10.71 -28.35 -5.65
CA LYS A 242 9.87 -29.51 -5.30
C LYS A 242 9.41 -30.29 -6.54
N THR A 243 8.97 -29.59 -7.59
CA THR A 243 8.55 -30.24 -8.84
C THR A 243 9.69 -30.96 -9.54
N HIS A 244 10.91 -30.41 -9.50
CA HIS A 244 12.08 -31.10 -10.06
C HIS A 244 12.40 -32.40 -9.31
N LYS A 245 12.48 -32.37 -7.97
CA LYS A 245 12.71 -33.59 -7.16
C LYS A 245 11.69 -34.69 -7.48
N SER A 246 10.41 -34.35 -7.60
CA SER A 246 9.36 -35.34 -7.92
C SER A 246 9.50 -36.01 -9.30
N ARG A 247 10.09 -35.31 -10.29
CA ARG A 247 10.35 -35.87 -11.63
C ARG A 247 11.58 -36.76 -11.65
N THR A 248 12.64 -36.38 -10.92
CA THR A 248 13.87 -37.17 -10.83
C THR A 248 13.66 -38.49 -10.10
N TYR A 249 12.79 -38.53 -9.07
CA TYR A 249 12.42 -39.78 -8.41
C TYR A 249 11.62 -40.72 -9.33
N LYS A 250 10.68 -40.20 -10.13
CA LYS A 250 9.92 -41.03 -11.11
C LYS A 250 10.79 -41.62 -12.23
N GLN A 251 11.88 -40.96 -12.62
CA GLN A 251 12.80 -41.45 -13.65
C GLN A 251 13.83 -42.46 -13.13
N ARG A 252 13.99 -42.60 -11.80
CA ARG A 252 14.91 -43.58 -11.18
C ARG A 252 14.19 -44.83 -10.67
N SER A 253 12.88 -44.92 -10.86
CA SER A 253 12.04 -46.06 -10.44
C SER A 253 11.51 -46.87 -11.63
N ILE A 254 12.16 -46.73 -12.79
CA ILE A 254 11.99 -47.54 -14.01
C ILE A 254 13.35 -48.16 -14.29
#